data_AF-A0A937WC61-F1
#
_entry.id   AF-A0A937WC61-F1
#
_cell.length_a   1.000
_cell.length_b   1.000
_cell.length_c   1.000
_cell.angle_alpha   90.00
_cell.angle_beta   90.00
_cell.angle_gamma   90.00
#
_symmetry.space_group_name_H-M   'P 1'
#
loop_
_entity.id
_entity.type
_entity.pdbx_description
1 polymer ?
#
loop_
_entity_poly.entity_id
_entity_poly.type
_entity_poly.pdbx_seq_one_letter_code
_entity_poly.pdbx_strand_id
1 'polypeptide(L)'
;MANKDILPIQLFLFAMLITIPVYAQWEEIPIDPQYTLKNFPLEERSWLGINEKILFLGDCGWLSTIVALLYTDNGGDDWRELEKFPNWITDFHFINNKEGWLTSGGELWHTRDGGENWAQLPIELDAEEVPWAPNGILGSLSKIHFFDSNHGVGVFQWRFDILTGDARVIVATTQDGGRHWRSRKWVEFGDIIISWEIVGNRIWIPMWPEIWFSPDRGESWKELITPMGLYAFNFLEPNDGWSVVVGMSPQLFHTKDNGESWQFISELPPIYGQKGELLFVSDREGWLLSFPLFDGRRYHAVLWQTQDGGIHWQPMEWPIDPKVRECHPIKCFGRPAGRLVLNQSRGDLWVVLYDFDYPLLRGGIMRSTSINPLARYLTTWGRVKCQKPVFSEKTGF
;
A
#
# COMPACT_ATOMS: atom_id res chain seq x y z
N MET A 1 -69.00 36.49 -23.81
CA MET A 1 -68.30 36.70 -22.52
C MET A 1 -68.10 35.32 -21.92
N ALA A 2 -66.97 34.68 -22.19
CA ALA A 2 -65.74 34.70 -21.40
C ALA A 2 -65.64 33.41 -20.57
N ASN A 3 -64.70 32.60 -21.01
CA ASN A 3 -64.31 31.26 -20.60
C ASN A 3 -63.46 31.31 -19.30
N LYS A 4 -63.50 30.26 -18.46
CA LYS A 4 -62.32 29.52 -17.94
C LYS A 4 -62.60 28.73 -16.65
N ASP A 5 -62.47 27.41 -16.78
CA ASP A 5 -62.01 26.48 -15.75
C ASP A 5 -60.64 26.88 -15.20
N ILE A 6 -60.43 26.78 -13.88
CA ILE A 6 -59.10 26.61 -13.27
C ILE A 6 -59.23 25.70 -12.03
N LEU A 7 -58.73 24.46 -12.16
CA LEU A 7 -58.34 23.58 -11.05
C LEU A 7 -57.11 24.16 -10.31
N PRO A 8 -56.96 23.94 -8.98
CA PRO A 8 -55.74 24.30 -8.29
C PRO A 8 -54.58 23.35 -8.64
N ILE A 9 -53.50 23.96 -9.13
CA ILE A 9 -52.22 23.37 -9.53
C ILE A 9 -51.51 22.76 -8.31
N GLN A 10 -51.19 21.47 -8.37
CA GLN A 10 -50.19 20.84 -7.51
C GLN A 10 -48.80 21.39 -7.88
N LEU A 11 -48.15 22.06 -6.93
CA LEU A 11 -46.75 22.47 -7.03
C LEU A 11 -45.84 21.22 -6.92
N PHE A 12 -45.40 20.70 -8.06
CA PHE A 12 -44.22 19.84 -8.12
C PHE A 12 -42.97 20.71 -8.04
N LEU A 13 -42.35 20.77 -6.86
CA LEU A 13 -40.98 21.24 -6.71
C LEU A 13 -40.03 20.16 -7.23
N PHE A 14 -39.65 20.26 -8.51
CA PHE A 14 -38.48 19.55 -9.03
C PHE A 14 -37.24 20.25 -8.47
N ALA A 15 -36.69 19.73 -7.37
CA ALA A 15 -35.32 20.02 -6.99
C ALA A 15 -34.40 19.31 -8.00
N MET A 16 -33.99 20.03 -9.06
CA MET A 16 -32.79 19.63 -9.80
C MET A 16 -31.60 19.82 -8.86
N LEU A 17 -31.18 18.74 -8.21
CA LEU A 17 -29.82 18.60 -7.70
C LEU A 17 -28.89 18.69 -8.92
N ILE A 18 -28.45 19.91 -9.23
CA ILE A 18 -27.28 20.11 -10.08
C ILE A 18 -26.11 19.63 -9.23
N THR A 19 -25.76 18.35 -9.38
CA THR A 19 -24.47 17.84 -8.92
C THR A 19 -23.42 18.50 -9.78
N ILE A 20 -22.89 19.65 -9.34
CA ILE A 20 -21.62 20.14 -9.85
C ILE A 20 -20.62 19.05 -9.48
N PRO A 21 -19.98 18.35 -10.44
CA PRO A 21 -18.90 17.44 -10.09
C PRO A 21 -17.83 18.30 -9.42
N VAL A 22 -17.65 18.09 -8.12
CA VAL A 22 -16.49 18.63 -7.41
C VAL A 22 -15.31 17.84 -7.94
N TYR A 23 -14.68 18.35 -8.99
CA TYR A 23 -13.49 17.72 -9.55
C TYR A 23 -12.43 17.63 -8.45
N ALA A 24 -11.82 16.45 -8.31
CA ALA A 24 -10.66 16.28 -7.46
C ALA A 24 -9.55 17.19 -8.00
N GLN A 25 -9.11 18.17 -7.21
CA GLN A 25 -7.90 18.94 -7.48
C GLN A 25 -6.70 18.12 -7.02
N TRP A 26 -5.60 18.19 -7.76
CA TRP A 26 -4.39 17.42 -7.46
C TRP A 26 -3.17 18.33 -7.46
N GLU A 27 -2.23 18.00 -6.60
CA GLU A 27 -0.92 18.63 -6.57
C GLU A 27 0.18 17.57 -6.53
N GLU A 28 1.28 17.88 -7.20
CA GLU A 28 2.52 17.11 -7.12
C GLU A 28 3.26 17.53 -5.85
N ILE A 29 3.65 16.54 -5.05
CA ILE A 29 4.41 16.77 -3.82
C ILE A 29 5.89 16.79 -4.19
N PRO A 30 6.56 17.95 -4.06
CA PRO A 30 7.96 18.05 -4.44
C PRO A 30 8.82 17.30 -3.42
N ILE A 31 9.22 16.07 -3.77
CA ILE A 31 10.32 15.39 -3.06
C ILE A 31 11.61 15.92 -3.63
N ASP A 32 12.53 16.35 -2.75
CA ASP A 32 13.84 16.80 -3.19
C ASP A 32 14.51 15.70 -4.04
N PRO A 33 14.97 16.00 -5.27
CA PRO A 33 15.62 15.04 -6.14
C PRO A 33 16.82 14.31 -5.51
N GLN A 34 17.45 14.85 -4.47
CA GLN A 34 18.51 14.14 -3.73
C GLN A 34 18.02 12.90 -2.98
N TYR A 35 16.72 12.82 -2.69
CA TYR A 35 16.03 11.68 -2.10
C TYR A 35 15.47 10.71 -3.13
N THR A 36 15.49 11.11 -4.40
CA THR A 36 15.21 10.22 -5.52
C THR A 36 16.47 9.47 -5.92
N LEU A 37 16.27 8.32 -6.57
CA LEU A 37 17.25 7.31 -7.00
C LEU A 37 18.47 7.79 -7.83
N LYS A 38 18.70 9.10 -8.00
CA LYS A 38 19.65 9.69 -8.94
C LYS A 38 21.12 9.31 -8.69
N ASN A 39 21.49 8.93 -7.46
CA ASN A 39 22.88 8.75 -7.02
C ASN A 39 23.37 7.29 -6.86
N PHE A 40 22.56 6.25 -7.13
CA PHE A 40 22.98 4.85 -6.95
C PHE A 40 23.67 4.25 -8.19
N PRO A 41 24.65 3.33 -8.10
CA PRO A 41 25.22 2.65 -9.27
C PRO A 41 24.14 1.89 -10.06
N LEU A 42 24.21 1.97 -11.39
CA LEU A 42 23.16 1.48 -12.29
C LEU A 42 22.96 -0.05 -12.25
N GLU A 43 24.00 -0.80 -11.89
CA GLU A 43 24.01 -2.27 -11.81
C GLU A 43 23.26 -2.80 -10.59
N GLU A 44 23.12 -1.99 -9.53
CA GLU A 44 22.38 -2.33 -8.31
C GLU A 44 20.89 -2.01 -8.44
N ARG A 45 20.49 -1.10 -9.36
CA ARG A 45 19.11 -0.59 -9.52
C ARG A 45 18.12 -1.58 -10.13
N SER A 46 18.58 -2.54 -10.94
CA SER A 46 17.73 -3.46 -11.71
C SER A 46 17.10 -4.60 -10.89
N TRP A 47 17.54 -4.78 -9.65
CA TRP A 47 17.07 -5.85 -8.75
C TRP A 47 16.26 -5.32 -7.55
N LEU A 48 16.25 -4.00 -7.37
CA LEU A 48 15.61 -3.31 -6.25
C LEU A 48 14.15 -3.06 -6.60
N GLY A 49 13.25 -3.88 -6.05
CA GLY A 49 11.86 -3.46 -5.93
C GLY A 49 11.83 -2.23 -5.05
N ILE A 50 11.62 -1.05 -5.64
CA ILE A 50 11.55 0.21 -4.91
C ILE A 50 10.28 0.14 -4.04
N ASN A 51 10.43 -0.25 -2.77
CA ASN A 51 9.36 -0.23 -1.79
C ASN A 51 9.26 1.17 -1.20
N GLU A 52 8.85 2.16 -2.00
CA GLU A 52 8.39 3.41 -1.39
C GLU A 52 7.05 3.11 -0.72
N LYS A 53 7.08 3.05 0.60
CA LYS A 53 5.90 2.86 1.44
C LYS A 53 5.61 4.20 2.09
N ILE A 54 4.34 4.60 2.05
CA ILE A 54 3.84 5.72 2.84
C ILE A 54 2.94 5.16 3.93
N LEU A 55 3.09 5.69 5.13
CA LEU A 55 2.20 5.44 6.25
C LEU A 55 1.78 6.77 6.85
N PHE A 56 0.48 6.95 7.10
CA PHE A 56 -0.05 8.09 7.85
C PHE A 56 -0.71 7.60 9.15
N LEU A 57 -0.40 8.29 10.25
CA LEU A 57 -1.05 8.17 11.56
C LEU A 57 -1.50 9.57 12.00
N GLY A 58 -2.72 9.95 11.62
CA GLY A 58 -3.15 11.34 11.79
C GLY A 58 -2.45 12.27 10.80
N ASP A 59 -2.04 13.44 11.28
CA ASP A 59 -1.20 14.37 10.51
C ASP A 59 0.26 13.90 10.41
N CYS A 60 0.66 12.87 11.16
CA CYS A 60 2.02 12.37 11.12
C CYS A 60 2.16 11.35 9.99
N GLY A 61 3.21 11.45 9.17
CA GLY A 61 3.44 10.52 8.08
C GLY A 61 4.90 10.16 7.93
N TRP A 62 5.15 8.96 7.43
CA TRP A 62 6.47 8.46 7.10
C TRP A 62 6.48 7.95 5.67
N LEU A 63 7.55 8.25 4.95
CA LEU A 63 7.77 7.82 3.58
C LEU A 63 9.16 7.20 3.49
N SER A 64 9.25 5.93 3.12
CA SER A 64 10.53 5.31 2.81
C SER A 64 10.94 5.64 1.37
N THR A 65 12.20 6.00 1.20
CA THR A 65 12.91 5.88 -0.07
C THR A 65 13.71 4.56 -0.06
N ILE A 66 14.70 4.40 -0.92
CA ILE A 66 15.54 3.20 -0.89
C ILE A 66 16.35 3.11 0.40
N VAL A 67 16.94 4.21 0.88
CA VAL A 67 17.83 4.18 2.06
C VAL A 67 17.48 5.20 3.12
N ALA A 68 16.63 6.17 2.81
CA ALA A 68 16.25 7.23 3.75
C ALA A 68 14.79 7.10 4.15
N LEU A 69 14.50 7.43 5.41
CA LEU A 69 13.14 7.62 5.91
C LEU A 69 12.84 9.12 6.00
N LEU A 70 11.75 9.53 5.37
CA LEU A 70 11.22 10.89 5.44
C LEU A 70 10.04 10.95 6.40
N TYR A 71 9.82 12.12 7.00
CA TYR A 71 8.76 12.38 7.96
C TYR A 71 8.03 13.69 7.68
N THR A 72 6.74 13.69 7.99
CA THR A 72 5.86 14.86 8.00
C THR A 72 5.07 14.89 9.30
N ASP A 73 4.85 16.09 9.85
CA ASP A 73 3.91 16.34 10.97
C ASP A 73 2.72 17.20 10.56
N ASN A 74 2.58 17.48 9.26
CA ASN A 74 1.57 18.34 8.67
C ASN A 74 0.79 17.64 7.55
N GLY A 75 0.61 16.33 7.65
CA GLY A 75 -0.20 15.56 6.71
C GLY A 75 0.38 15.50 5.30
N GLY A 76 1.70 15.66 5.17
CA GLY A 76 2.44 15.58 3.91
C GLY A 76 2.53 16.89 3.13
N ASP A 77 2.20 18.04 3.74
CA ASP A 77 2.44 19.35 3.11
C ASP A 77 3.96 19.59 2.93
N ASP A 78 4.77 19.18 3.93
CA ASP A 78 6.23 19.21 3.87
C ASP A 78 6.82 17.91 4.40
N TRP A 79 8.00 17.54 3.88
CA TRP A 79 8.74 16.34 4.27
C TRP A 79 10.17 16.71 4.70
N ARG A 80 10.63 16.11 5.80
CA ARG A 80 12.01 16.20 6.25
C ARG A 80 12.65 14.83 6.33
N GLU A 81 13.94 14.76 6.05
CA GLU A 81 14.74 13.55 6.25
C GLU A 81 14.95 13.29 7.75
N LEU A 82 14.80 12.03 8.16
CA LEU A 82 15.11 11.59 9.52
C LEU A 82 16.50 10.95 9.58
N GLU A 83 16.65 9.74 9.03
CA GLU A 83 17.86 8.93 9.12
C GLU A 83 18.11 8.21 7.79
N LYS A 84 19.39 7.96 7.48
CA LYS A 84 19.84 7.07 6.39
C LYS A 84 20.32 5.76 6.96
N PHE A 85 19.86 4.67 6.36
CA PHE A 85 20.23 3.33 6.76
C PHE A 85 21.40 2.80 5.92
N PRO A 86 22.25 1.92 6.49
CA PRO A 86 23.42 1.40 5.81
C PRO A 86 23.06 0.56 4.58
N ASN A 87 21.86 -0.02 4.57
CA ASN A 87 21.33 -0.85 3.51
C ASN A 87 19.97 -0.33 3.04
N TRP A 88 19.50 -0.86 1.91
CA TRP A 88 18.14 -0.65 1.41
C TRP A 88 17.05 -1.04 2.42
N ILE A 89 16.10 -0.12 2.64
CA ILE A 89 14.90 -0.30 3.44
C ILE A 89 13.97 -1.27 2.71
N THR A 90 13.59 -2.36 3.37
CA THR A 90 12.66 -3.37 2.81
C THR A 90 11.22 -3.13 3.25
N ASP A 91 11.00 -2.69 4.49
CA ASP A 91 9.70 -2.33 5.06
C ASP A 91 9.87 -1.45 6.32
N PHE A 92 8.80 -0.80 6.77
CA PHE A 92 8.74 -0.15 8.06
C PHE A 92 7.32 -0.11 8.62
N HIS A 93 7.17 -0.01 9.94
CA HIS A 93 5.87 0.09 10.59
C HIS A 93 5.93 0.94 11.84
N PHE A 94 4.98 1.85 12.02
CA PHE A 94 4.80 2.64 13.23
C PHE A 94 3.45 2.27 13.87
N ILE A 95 3.46 2.01 15.18
CA ILE A 95 2.25 1.73 15.96
C ILE A 95 1.63 3.01 16.55
N ASN A 96 2.44 4.06 16.64
CA ASN A 96 2.04 5.40 17.05
C ASN A 96 3.08 6.40 16.51
N ASN A 97 2.93 7.69 16.84
CA ASN A 97 3.83 8.73 16.35
C ASN A 97 5.22 8.78 16.96
N LYS A 98 5.58 7.80 17.82
CA LYS A 98 6.88 7.71 18.49
C LYS A 98 7.54 6.36 18.27
N GLU A 99 6.77 5.28 18.40
CA GLU A 99 7.32 3.92 18.36
C GLU A 99 7.10 3.28 17.00
N GLY A 100 8.20 2.77 16.43
CA GLY A 100 8.19 2.13 15.12
C GLY A 100 9.41 1.24 14.89
N TRP A 101 9.31 0.41 13.86
CA TRP A 101 10.33 -0.53 13.41
C TRP A 101 10.57 -0.35 11.93
N LEU A 102 11.78 -0.68 11.50
CA LEU A 102 12.20 -0.61 10.12
C LEU A 102 13.11 -1.79 9.81
N THR A 103 12.99 -2.36 8.62
CA THR A 103 13.90 -3.38 8.13
C THR A 103 14.78 -2.83 7.04
N SER A 104 16.09 -3.07 7.14
CA SER A 104 17.09 -2.60 6.18
C SER A 104 18.14 -3.68 5.97
N GLY A 105 18.33 -4.14 4.73
CA GLY A 105 19.30 -5.21 4.42
C GLY A 105 19.05 -6.55 5.14
N GLY A 106 17.84 -6.79 5.63
CA GLY A 106 17.49 -7.95 6.47
C GLY A 106 17.73 -7.75 7.97
N GLU A 107 18.25 -6.60 8.38
CA GLU A 107 18.37 -6.19 9.78
C GLU A 107 17.08 -5.52 10.27
N LEU A 108 16.86 -5.50 11.58
CA LEU A 108 15.72 -4.85 12.24
C LEU A 108 16.22 -3.66 13.06
N TRP A 109 15.54 -2.53 12.89
CA TRP A 109 15.80 -1.29 13.60
C TRP A 109 14.54 -0.88 14.37
N HIS A 110 14.71 -0.31 15.56
CA HIS A 110 13.63 0.17 16.43
C HIS A 110 13.84 1.62 16.83
N THR A 111 12.77 2.40 16.85
CA THR A 111 12.75 3.79 17.32
C THR A 111 11.66 3.98 18.38
N ARG A 112 11.87 4.94 19.28
CA ARG A 112 10.90 5.37 20.31
C ARG A 112 10.64 6.88 20.29
N ASP A 113 11.14 7.58 19.28
CA ASP A 113 11.07 9.04 19.14
C ASP A 113 10.58 9.49 17.76
N GLY A 114 9.87 8.62 17.04
CA GLY A 114 9.26 8.94 15.75
C GLY A 114 10.20 8.73 14.57
N GLY A 115 11.34 8.07 14.81
CA GLY A 115 12.35 7.78 13.81
C GLY A 115 13.51 8.77 13.79
N GLU A 116 13.64 9.63 14.81
CA GLU A 116 14.79 10.55 14.92
C GLU A 116 16.06 9.81 15.35
N ASN A 117 15.92 8.78 16.19
CA ASN A 117 16.99 7.87 16.53
C ASN A 117 16.54 6.42 16.36
N TRP A 118 17.46 5.59 15.84
CA TRP A 118 17.23 4.18 15.60
C TRP A 118 18.27 3.33 16.32
N ALA A 119 17.81 2.25 16.95
CA ALA A 119 18.66 1.22 17.53
C ALA A 119 18.49 -0.07 16.73
N GLN A 120 19.60 -0.65 16.28
CA GLN A 120 19.58 -1.98 15.66
C GLN A 120 19.25 -3.04 16.73
N LEU A 121 18.34 -3.94 16.41
CA LEU A 121 17.97 -5.07 17.27
C LEU A 121 18.64 -6.36 16.75
N PRO A 122 19.09 -7.25 17.64
CA PRO A 122 19.42 -8.60 17.25
C PRO A 122 18.16 -9.33 16.75
N ILE A 123 18.34 -10.20 15.77
CA ILE A 123 17.26 -11.05 15.25
C ILE A 123 17.64 -12.49 15.53
N GLU A 124 16.85 -13.16 16.37
CA GLU A 124 16.94 -14.59 16.60
C GLU A 124 15.67 -15.27 16.07
N LEU A 125 15.83 -16.22 15.15
CA LEU A 125 14.72 -16.99 14.58
C LEU A 125 14.77 -18.43 15.07
N ASP A 126 13.78 -18.80 15.88
CA ASP A 126 13.46 -20.18 16.18
C ASP A 126 12.68 -20.79 15.00
N ALA A 127 13.40 -21.58 14.20
CA ALA A 127 12.91 -22.29 13.03
C ALA A 127 13.14 -23.81 13.15
N GLU A 128 13.18 -24.36 14.37
CA GLU A 128 13.38 -25.81 14.57
C GLU A 128 12.30 -26.65 13.87
N GLU A 129 11.09 -26.10 13.73
CA GLU A 129 9.96 -26.74 13.04
C GLU A 129 10.05 -26.63 11.49
N VAL A 130 11.08 -25.96 10.94
CA VAL A 130 11.29 -25.75 9.49
C VAL A 130 12.32 -26.75 8.94
N PRO A 131 11.90 -27.79 8.18
CA PRO A 131 12.77 -28.91 7.79
C PRO A 131 14.03 -28.52 7.01
N TRP A 132 13.94 -27.45 6.21
CA TRP A 132 15.02 -26.98 5.33
C TRP A 132 15.86 -25.85 5.95
N ALA A 133 15.51 -25.37 7.16
CA ALA A 133 16.25 -24.36 7.91
C ALA A 133 16.56 -24.77 9.37
N PRO A 134 17.05 -26.00 9.63
CA PRO A 134 17.14 -26.55 10.99
C PRO A 134 18.12 -25.81 11.92
N ASN A 135 19.00 -24.97 11.39
CA ASN A 135 19.98 -24.20 12.16
C ASN A 135 19.73 -22.68 12.10
N GLY A 136 18.51 -22.25 11.76
CA GLY A 136 18.17 -20.83 11.74
C GLY A 136 18.98 -20.02 10.73
N ILE A 137 19.26 -20.58 9.53
CA ILE A 137 19.73 -19.74 8.41
C ILE A 137 18.70 -18.60 8.30
N LEU A 138 19.16 -17.35 8.40
CA LEU A 138 18.25 -16.21 8.37
C LEU A 138 18.05 -15.80 6.91
N GLY A 139 16.80 -15.91 6.46
CA GLY A 139 16.33 -15.19 5.29
C GLY A 139 16.34 -13.70 5.59
N SER A 140 16.29 -12.86 4.57
CA SER A 140 16.16 -11.42 4.81
C SER A 140 14.79 -11.15 5.43
N LEU A 141 14.77 -10.53 6.61
CA LEU A 141 13.53 -9.98 7.16
C LEU A 141 13.07 -8.84 6.25
N SER A 142 12.02 -9.12 5.49
CA SER A 142 11.62 -8.34 4.32
C SER A 142 10.32 -7.56 4.50
N LYS A 143 9.50 -7.98 5.46
CA LYS A 143 8.23 -7.33 5.83
C LYS A 143 7.99 -7.46 7.31
N ILE A 144 7.41 -6.42 7.90
CA ILE A 144 7.08 -6.37 9.32
C ILE A 144 5.76 -5.66 9.59
N HIS A 145 5.04 -6.15 10.58
CA HIS A 145 3.91 -5.45 11.17
C HIS A 145 3.92 -5.70 12.68
N PHE A 146 3.75 -4.63 13.46
CA PHE A 146 3.66 -4.72 14.92
C PHE A 146 2.26 -4.31 15.35
N PHE A 147 1.61 -5.14 16.17
CA PHE A 147 0.28 -4.86 16.70
C PHE A 147 0.36 -4.01 17.97
N ASP A 148 1.49 -4.08 18.66
CA ASP A 148 1.87 -3.30 19.84
C ASP A 148 3.38 -3.38 20.05
N SER A 149 3.90 -2.81 21.15
CA SER A 149 5.35 -2.75 21.45
C SER A 149 6.03 -4.11 21.59
N ASN A 150 5.27 -5.20 21.79
CA ASN A 150 5.80 -6.54 22.02
C ASN A 150 5.42 -7.51 20.91
N HIS A 151 4.20 -7.43 20.38
CA HIS A 151 3.68 -8.42 19.44
C HIS A 151 3.81 -7.95 17.99
N GLY A 152 4.41 -8.79 17.15
CA GLY A 152 4.56 -8.51 15.73
C GLY A 152 4.61 -9.77 14.88
N VAL A 153 4.44 -9.58 13.57
CA VAL A 153 4.55 -10.60 12.53
C VAL A 153 5.57 -10.14 11.49
N GLY A 154 6.38 -11.07 10.99
CA GLY A 154 7.48 -10.80 10.09
C GLY A 154 7.62 -11.87 9.02
N VAL A 155 8.11 -11.46 7.84
CA VAL A 155 8.41 -12.38 6.73
C VAL A 155 9.92 -12.45 6.50
N PHE A 156 10.47 -13.63 6.73
CA PHE A 156 11.82 -14.00 6.37
C PHE A 156 11.79 -14.70 5.02
N GLN A 157 12.50 -14.18 4.03
CA GLN A 157 12.48 -14.76 2.69
C GLN A 157 13.85 -14.77 2.03
N TRP A 158 14.05 -15.73 1.13
CA TRP A 158 15.23 -15.89 0.30
C TRP A 158 14.83 -15.76 -1.15
N ARG A 159 15.61 -15.01 -1.92
CA ARG A 159 15.59 -15.09 -3.38
C ARG A 159 16.90 -15.68 -3.83
N PHE A 160 16.97 -17.00 -4.03
CA PHE A 160 18.18 -17.56 -4.64
C PHE A 160 18.02 -18.95 -5.27
N ASP A 161 16.94 -19.22 -5.99
CA ASP A 161 17.03 -20.20 -7.07
C ASP A 161 16.81 -19.52 -8.42
N ILE A 162 17.92 -19.16 -9.09
CA ILE A 162 17.89 -18.50 -10.40
C ILE A 162 17.47 -19.46 -11.53
N LEU A 163 17.46 -20.77 -11.26
CA LEU A 163 17.13 -21.80 -12.23
C LEU A 163 15.65 -22.19 -12.14
N THR A 164 15.08 -22.22 -10.94
CA THR A 164 13.66 -22.58 -10.73
C THR A 164 12.75 -21.38 -10.56
N GLY A 165 13.28 -20.24 -10.10
CA GLY A 165 12.49 -19.06 -9.76
C GLY A 165 11.76 -19.17 -8.41
N ASP A 166 12.01 -20.24 -7.64
CA ASP A 166 11.34 -20.47 -6.36
C ASP A 166 11.96 -19.67 -5.21
N ALA A 167 11.11 -19.36 -4.22
CA ALA A 167 11.50 -18.75 -2.97
C ALA A 167 11.21 -19.66 -1.78
N ARG A 168 12.10 -19.55 -0.80
CA ARG A 168 11.88 -20.03 0.57
C ARG A 168 11.32 -18.89 1.38
N VAL A 169 10.26 -19.16 2.15
CA VAL A 169 9.61 -18.14 2.96
C VAL A 169 9.22 -18.71 4.31
N ILE A 170 9.46 -17.95 5.38
CA ILE A 170 8.98 -18.20 6.73
C ILE A 170 8.20 -16.95 7.18
N VAL A 171 6.98 -17.17 7.62
CA VAL A 171 6.21 -16.21 8.40
C VAL A 171 6.41 -16.56 9.88
N ALA A 172 6.83 -15.57 10.66
CA ALA A 172 7.15 -15.73 12.06
C ALA A 172 6.49 -14.64 12.91
N THR A 173 6.29 -14.95 14.19
CA THR A 173 5.74 -14.02 15.18
C THR A 173 6.77 -13.70 16.26
N THR A 174 6.73 -12.49 16.79
CA THR A 174 7.50 -12.06 17.96
C THR A 174 6.56 -11.64 19.09
N GLN A 175 7.01 -11.82 20.33
CA GLN A 175 6.30 -11.41 21.55
C GLN A 175 7.15 -10.49 22.43
N ASP A 176 8.29 -10.01 21.91
CA ASP A 176 9.25 -9.19 22.64
C ASP A 176 9.82 -8.01 21.84
N GLY A 177 9.03 -7.52 20.88
CA GLY A 177 9.38 -6.35 20.07
C GLY A 177 10.37 -6.64 18.96
N GLY A 178 10.47 -7.90 18.52
CA GLY A 178 11.24 -8.33 17.35
C GLY A 178 12.65 -8.84 17.65
N ARG A 179 12.96 -9.19 18.90
CA ARG A 179 14.27 -9.74 19.27
C ARG A 179 14.31 -11.24 19.03
N HIS A 180 13.26 -11.94 19.46
CA HIS A 180 13.07 -13.36 19.17
C HIS A 180 11.82 -13.55 18.31
N TRP A 181 11.97 -14.38 17.28
CA TRP A 181 10.96 -14.73 16.31
C TRP A 181 10.74 -16.23 16.32
N ARG A 182 9.48 -16.66 16.34
CA ARG A 182 9.11 -18.07 16.22
C ARG A 182 8.44 -18.32 14.88
N SER A 183 8.93 -19.30 14.12
CA SER A 183 8.30 -19.69 12.86
C SER A 183 6.86 -20.17 13.07
N ARG A 184 5.93 -19.74 12.22
CA ARG A 184 4.49 -20.09 12.29
C ARG A 184 3.94 -20.73 11.01
N LYS A 185 4.43 -20.29 9.86
CA LYS A 185 4.05 -20.83 8.54
C LYS A 185 5.25 -20.70 7.61
N TRP A 186 5.43 -21.66 6.70
CA TRP A 186 6.57 -21.63 5.78
C TRP A 186 6.26 -22.35 4.48
N VAL A 187 7.05 -22.04 3.45
CA VAL A 187 7.10 -22.76 2.17
C VAL A 187 8.57 -22.90 1.75
N GLU A 188 8.94 -24.06 1.24
CA GLU A 188 10.31 -24.31 0.76
C GLU A 188 10.51 -23.88 -0.70
N PHE A 189 9.51 -24.15 -1.55
CA PHE A 189 9.55 -23.82 -2.97
C PHE A 189 8.19 -23.22 -3.34
N GLY A 190 8.13 -21.89 -3.36
CA GLY A 190 6.91 -21.17 -3.71
C GLY A 190 7.17 -19.74 -4.11
N ASP A 191 6.09 -18.97 -4.24
CA ASP A 191 6.18 -17.54 -4.51
C ASP A 191 6.76 -16.75 -3.33
N ILE A 192 7.37 -15.61 -3.66
CA ILE A 192 7.73 -14.60 -2.68
C ILE A 192 6.49 -13.89 -2.11
N ILE A 193 6.51 -13.56 -0.82
CA ILE A 193 5.44 -12.74 -0.23
C ILE A 193 5.72 -11.25 -0.53
N ILE A 194 5.00 -10.71 -1.50
CA ILE A 194 5.15 -9.30 -1.92
C ILE A 194 4.13 -8.36 -1.28
N SER A 195 3.02 -8.89 -0.75
CA SER A 195 1.98 -8.12 -0.06
C SER A 195 1.27 -8.96 0.99
N TRP A 196 0.63 -8.28 1.93
CA TRP A 196 -0.34 -8.82 2.87
C TRP A 196 -1.41 -7.77 3.10
N GLU A 197 -2.57 -8.19 3.59
CA GLU A 197 -3.57 -7.30 4.15
C GLU A 197 -3.70 -7.60 5.64
N ILE A 198 -3.70 -6.56 6.47
CA ILE A 198 -3.79 -6.69 7.93
C ILE A 198 -4.88 -5.75 8.45
N VAL A 199 -5.89 -6.32 9.08
CA VAL A 199 -7.01 -5.57 9.67
C VAL A 199 -7.25 -6.06 11.10
N GLY A 200 -7.00 -5.20 12.07
CA GLY A 200 -7.06 -5.56 13.48
C GLY A 200 -6.07 -6.68 13.82
N ASN A 201 -6.58 -7.84 14.24
CA ASN A 201 -5.76 -9.01 14.56
C ASN A 201 -5.65 -10.01 13.40
N ARG A 202 -6.23 -9.70 12.24
CA ARG A 202 -6.32 -10.66 11.13
C ARG A 202 -5.34 -10.33 10.03
N ILE A 203 -4.82 -11.37 9.40
CA ILE A 203 -3.82 -11.27 8.33
C ILE A 203 -4.26 -12.13 7.16
N TRP A 204 -4.20 -11.58 5.95
CA TRP A 204 -4.35 -12.30 4.69
C TRP A 204 -3.08 -12.15 3.88
N ILE A 205 -2.46 -13.27 3.52
CA ILE A 205 -1.31 -13.31 2.64
C ILE A 205 -1.72 -14.02 1.36
N PRO A 206 -1.76 -13.31 0.22
CA PRO A 206 -2.04 -13.92 -1.06
C PRO A 206 -0.87 -14.84 -1.45
N MET A 207 -1.17 -16.12 -1.55
CA MET A 207 -0.30 -17.13 -2.15
C MET A 207 -1.00 -17.68 -3.40
N TRP A 208 -0.26 -18.28 -4.33
CA TRP A 208 -0.91 -18.98 -5.43
C TRP A 208 -0.98 -20.48 -5.09
N PRO A 209 -2.15 -21.16 -5.21
CA PRO A 209 -3.50 -20.69 -5.58
C PRO A 209 -4.40 -20.29 -4.39
N GLU A 210 -3.85 -20.15 -3.18
CA GLU A 210 -4.59 -20.05 -1.91
C GLU A 210 -4.28 -18.76 -1.13
N ILE A 211 -5.16 -18.34 -0.23
CA ILE A 211 -4.82 -17.28 0.72
C ILE A 211 -4.41 -17.93 2.03
N TRP A 212 -3.24 -17.58 2.56
CA TRP A 212 -2.94 -17.86 3.95
C TRP A 212 -3.64 -16.83 4.82
N PHE A 213 -4.54 -17.30 5.67
CA PHE A 213 -5.32 -16.49 6.58
C PHE A 213 -4.96 -16.79 8.03
N SER A 214 -4.71 -15.76 8.81
CA SER A 214 -4.56 -15.86 10.26
C SER A 214 -5.62 -15.01 10.96
N PRO A 215 -6.40 -15.60 11.90
CA PRO A 215 -7.36 -14.85 12.70
C PRO A 215 -6.75 -14.19 13.97
N ASP A 216 -5.49 -14.49 14.28
CA ASP A 216 -4.87 -14.31 15.60
C ASP A 216 -3.43 -13.80 15.53
N ARG A 217 -3.20 -12.73 14.76
CA ARG A 217 -1.91 -12.00 14.66
C ARG A 217 -0.76 -12.85 14.12
N GLY A 218 -1.06 -13.90 13.36
CA GLY A 218 -0.07 -14.81 12.76
C GLY A 218 0.28 -16.01 13.62
N GLU A 219 -0.39 -16.20 14.78
CA GLU A 219 -0.12 -17.32 15.69
C GLU A 219 -0.62 -18.66 15.11
N SER A 220 -1.74 -18.66 14.38
CA SER A 220 -2.26 -19.80 13.63
C SER A 220 -2.68 -19.40 12.20
N TRP A 221 -2.70 -20.39 11.30
CA TRP A 221 -2.92 -20.18 9.87
C TRP A 221 -3.88 -21.22 9.28
N LYS A 222 -4.77 -20.75 8.40
CA LYS A 222 -5.68 -21.55 7.56
C LYS A 222 -5.46 -21.18 6.10
N GLU A 223 -5.48 -22.16 5.21
CA GLU A 223 -5.47 -21.94 3.76
C GLU A 223 -6.92 -21.77 3.28
N LEU A 224 -7.20 -20.65 2.62
CA LEU A 224 -8.49 -20.36 2.00
C LEU A 224 -8.37 -20.55 0.49
N ILE A 225 -9.29 -21.33 -0.07
CA ILE A 225 -9.33 -21.59 -1.51
C ILE A 225 -9.92 -20.35 -2.19
N THR A 226 -9.23 -19.87 -3.22
CA THR A 226 -9.71 -18.74 -4.02
C THR A 226 -10.35 -19.22 -5.31
N PRO A 227 -11.37 -18.52 -5.85
CA PRO A 227 -11.66 -18.60 -7.28
C PRO A 227 -10.37 -18.28 -8.03
N MET A 228 -10.00 -19.13 -9.00
CA MET A 228 -8.68 -19.18 -9.64
C MET A 228 -7.97 -17.82 -9.75
N GLY A 229 -6.88 -17.64 -8.99
CA GLY A 229 -5.91 -16.57 -9.18
C GLY A 229 -6.36 -15.19 -8.70
N LEU A 230 -6.76 -15.06 -7.43
CA LEU A 230 -6.87 -13.73 -6.82
C LEU A 230 -5.46 -13.13 -6.61
N TYR A 231 -5.19 -11.93 -7.12
CA TYR A 231 -3.86 -11.29 -7.16
C TYR A 231 -3.71 -10.06 -6.27
N ALA A 232 -4.80 -9.34 -5.97
CA ALA A 232 -4.79 -8.18 -5.08
C ALA A 232 -6.02 -8.20 -4.17
N PHE A 233 -5.87 -7.71 -2.95
CA PHE A 233 -6.91 -7.72 -1.92
C PHE A 233 -6.96 -6.36 -1.23
N ASN A 234 -8.14 -5.94 -0.82
CA ASN A 234 -8.35 -4.78 0.03
C ASN A 234 -9.47 -5.12 1.00
N PHE A 235 -9.18 -5.17 2.30
CA PHE A 235 -10.18 -5.42 3.35
C PHE A 235 -10.46 -4.12 4.11
N LEU A 236 -11.73 -3.71 4.19
CA LEU A 236 -12.16 -2.55 4.97
C LEU A 236 -12.35 -2.89 6.44
N GLU A 237 -12.98 -4.03 6.66
CA GLU A 237 -13.24 -4.61 7.96
C GLU A 237 -12.82 -6.08 7.92
N PRO A 238 -12.63 -6.72 9.10
CA PRO A 238 -12.22 -8.11 9.14
C PRO A 238 -13.03 -9.04 8.22
N ASN A 239 -14.34 -8.83 8.13
CA ASN A 239 -15.24 -9.65 7.33
C ASN A 239 -15.61 -9.04 5.98
N ASP A 240 -15.16 -7.84 5.62
CA ASP A 240 -15.63 -7.10 4.43
C ASP A 240 -14.44 -6.72 3.54
N GLY A 241 -14.28 -7.41 2.41
CA GLY A 241 -13.12 -7.23 1.56
C GLY A 241 -13.39 -7.46 0.09
N TRP A 242 -12.61 -6.77 -0.73
CA TRP A 242 -12.61 -6.88 -2.18
C TRP A 242 -11.33 -7.54 -2.63
N SER A 243 -11.42 -8.28 -3.73
CA SER A 243 -10.26 -8.86 -4.37
C SER A 243 -10.38 -8.79 -5.88
N VAL A 244 -9.22 -8.71 -6.53
CA VAL A 244 -9.11 -8.71 -7.97
C VAL A 244 -8.53 -10.05 -8.43
N VAL A 245 -9.24 -10.72 -9.33
CA VAL A 245 -8.63 -11.74 -10.20
C VAL A 245 -8.03 -11.02 -11.40
N VAL A 246 -6.74 -11.21 -11.62
CA VAL A 246 -6.03 -10.64 -12.78
C VAL A 246 -5.90 -11.73 -13.85
N GLY A 247 -6.33 -11.41 -15.06
CA GLY A 247 -6.33 -12.29 -16.23
C GLY A 247 -6.59 -11.48 -17.50
N MET A 248 -6.86 -12.14 -18.63
CA MET A 248 -7.23 -11.43 -19.88
C MET A 248 -8.49 -10.55 -19.73
N SER A 249 -9.34 -10.89 -18.76
CA SER A 249 -10.49 -10.10 -18.30
C SER A 249 -10.40 -9.99 -16.78
N PRO A 250 -9.84 -8.91 -16.20
CA PRO A 250 -9.74 -8.76 -14.75
C PRO A 250 -11.15 -8.63 -14.14
N GLN A 251 -11.36 -9.28 -13.00
CA GLN A 251 -12.67 -9.38 -12.37
C GLN A 251 -12.59 -8.89 -10.92
N LEU A 252 -13.64 -8.22 -10.48
CA LEU A 252 -13.82 -7.82 -9.09
C LEU A 252 -14.66 -8.86 -8.35
N PHE A 253 -14.13 -9.31 -7.23
CA PHE A 253 -14.82 -10.18 -6.29
C PHE A 253 -14.95 -9.50 -4.94
N HIS A 254 -15.99 -9.88 -4.20
CA HIS A 254 -16.30 -9.37 -2.88
C HIS A 254 -16.54 -10.52 -1.91
N THR A 255 -16.03 -10.39 -0.69
CA THR A 255 -16.26 -11.33 0.42
C THR A 255 -16.95 -10.62 1.57
N LYS A 256 -17.83 -11.38 2.25
CA LYS A 256 -18.47 -10.98 3.53
C LYS A 256 -18.11 -11.93 4.68
N ASP A 257 -17.13 -12.82 4.48
CA ASP A 257 -16.83 -13.93 5.38
C ASP A 257 -15.32 -14.18 5.56
N ASN A 258 -14.50 -13.12 5.57
CA ASN A 258 -13.03 -13.19 5.70
C ASN A 258 -12.32 -13.85 4.50
N GLY A 259 -12.96 -13.89 3.33
CA GLY A 259 -12.41 -14.53 2.14
C GLY A 259 -12.62 -16.05 2.10
N GLU A 260 -13.51 -16.60 2.93
CA GLU A 260 -13.92 -18.01 2.84
C GLU A 260 -14.74 -18.27 1.57
N SER A 261 -15.53 -17.27 1.14
CA SER A 261 -16.22 -17.26 -0.14
C SER A 261 -16.16 -15.90 -0.82
N TRP A 262 -16.23 -15.93 -2.14
CA TRP A 262 -16.07 -14.76 -3.01
C TRP A 262 -17.21 -14.71 -4.02
N GLN A 263 -17.87 -13.55 -4.10
CA GLN A 263 -18.94 -13.28 -5.04
C GLN A 263 -18.42 -12.37 -6.16
N PHE A 264 -18.67 -12.74 -7.40
CA PHE A 264 -18.37 -11.90 -8.55
C PHE A 264 -19.26 -10.65 -8.53
N ILE A 265 -18.64 -9.47 -8.68
CA ILE A 265 -19.34 -8.18 -8.72
C ILE A 265 -19.41 -7.66 -10.15
N SER A 266 -18.25 -7.48 -10.78
CA SER A 266 -18.17 -6.91 -12.13
C SER A 266 -16.87 -7.32 -12.82
N GLU A 267 -16.83 -7.10 -14.14
CA GLU A 267 -15.56 -6.97 -14.84
C GLU A 267 -14.92 -5.62 -14.47
N LEU A 268 -13.60 -5.60 -14.33
CA LEU A 268 -12.86 -4.37 -14.10
C LEU A 268 -12.50 -3.70 -15.42
N PRO A 269 -12.30 -2.37 -15.41
CA PRO A 269 -11.63 -1.69 -16.51
C PRO A 269 -10.33 -2.40 -16.89
N PRO A 270 -9.85 -2.32 -18.14
CA PRO A 270 -8.74 -3.16 -18.58
C PRO A 270 -7.47 -2.93 -17.76
N ILE A 271 -7.03 -3.99 -17.06
CA ILE A 271 -5.76 -4.09 -16.32
C ILE A 271 -4.95 -5.16 -17.03
N TYR A 272 -3.95 -4.78 -17.82
CA TYR A 272 -3.18 -5.75 -18.60
C TYR A 272 -1.82 -6.01 -17.96
N GLY A 273 -1.64 -7.24 -17.46
CA GLY A 273 -0.33 -7.82 -17.12
C GLY A 273 0.38 -7.25 -15.89
N GLN A 274 -0.26 -6.37 -15.12
CA GLN A 274 0.36 -5.68 -13.98
C GLN A 274 -0.59 -5.58 -12.78
N LYS A 275 -0.02 -5.49 -11.57
CA LYS A 275 -0.77 -5.29 -10.33
C LYS A 275 -1.42 -3.90 -10.38
N GLY A 276 -2.72 -3.86 -10.66
CA GLY A 276 -3.52 -2.68 -10.35
C GLY A 276 -3.63 -2.55 -8.83
N GLU A 277 -3.73 -1.31 -8.36
CA GLU A 277 -3.94 -1.06 -6.93
C GLU A 277 -5.41 -0.76 -6.69
N LEU A 278 -6.02 -1.52 -5.80
CA LEU A 278 -7.42 -1.41 -5.43
C LEU A 278 -7.51 -0.86 -4.00
N LEU A 279 -8.32 0.17 -3.82
CA LEU A 279 -8.56 0.78 -2.53
C LEU A 279 -10.05 1.11 -2.39
N PHE A 280 -10.78 0.34 -1.59
CA PHE A 280 -12.08 0.74 -1.11
C PHE A 280 -11.92 1.51 0.20
N VAL A 281 -12.84 2.45 0.47
CA VAL A 281 -12.93 3.18 1.75
C VAL A 281 -14.30 3.03 2.40
N SER A 282 -15.26 2.47 1.67
CA SER A 282 -16.57 2.06 2.13
C SER A 282 -17.12 0.95 1.23
N ASP A 283 -18.29 0.41 1.58
CA ASP A 283 -19.02 -0.56 0.77
C ASP A 283 -19.47 -0.04 -0.60
N ARG A 284 -19.34 1.27 -0.84
CA ARG A 284 -19.75 1.95 -2.08
C ARG A 284 -18.61 2.66 -2.79
N GLU A 285 -17.75 3.33 -2.04
CA GLU A 285 -16.71 4.20 -2.59
C GLU A 285 -15.36 3.48 -2.63
N GLY A 286 -14.73 3.52 -3.81
CA GLY A 286 -13.41 2.95 -4.01
C GLY A 286 -12.71 3.49 -5.26
N TRP A 287 -11.43 3.18 -5.35
CA TRP A 287 -10.54 3.59 -6.41
C TRP A 287 -9.73 2.41 -6.93
N LEU A 288 -9.47 2.45 -8.22
CA LEU A 288 -8.61 1.50 -8.92
C LEU A 288 -7.57 2.29 -9.71
N LEU A 289 -6.29 2.06 -9.43
CA LEU A 289 -5.20 2.52 -10.28
C LEU A 289 -4.84 1.39 -11.24
N SER A 290 -4.99 1.64 -12.55
CA SER A 290 -4.60 0.69 -13.59
C SER A 290 -3.61 1.29 -14.57
N PHE A 291 -2.88 0.42 -15.26
CA PHE A 291 -1.93 0.77 -16.31
C PHE A 291 -2.36 0.12 -17.63
N PRO A 292 -3.37 0.69 -18.32
CA PRO A 292 -3.88 0.13 -19.59
C PRO A 292 -2.84 0.08 -20.71
N LEU A 293 -3.21 -0.71 -21.73
CA LEU A 293 -2.43 -1.12 -22.91
C LEU A 293 -1.42 -0.08 -23.43
N PHE A 294 -0.28 -0.64 -23.83
CA PHE A 294 0.66 0.00 -24.72
C PHE A 294 -0.04 0.42 -26.04
N ASP A 295 -0.16 1.72 -26.27
CA ASP A 295 -0.81 2.30 -27.46
C ASP A 295 0.04 2.19 -28.74
N GLY A 296 1.11 1.40 -28.71
CA GLY A 296 2.14 1.35 -29.75
C GLY A 296 3.31 2.30 -29.50
N ARG A 297 3.23 3.20 -28.50
CA ARG A 297 4.29 4.16 -28.15
C ARG A 297 4.54 4.34 -26.65
N ARG A 298 3.51 4.25 -25.78
CA ARG A 298 3.57 4.55 -24.33
C ARG A 298 2.59 3.69 -23.50
N TYR A 299 2.93 3.44 -22.24
CA TYR A 299 1.97 3.03 -21.19
C TYR A 299 1.34 4.27 -20.56
N HIS A 300 0.08 4.21 -20.10
CA HIS A 300 -0.60 5.32 -19.42
C HIS A 300 -1.26 4.83 -18.13
N ALA A 301 -1.01 5.49 -16.99
CA ALA A 301 -1.75 5.24 -15.76
C ALA A 301 -3.15 5.87 -15.83
N VAL A 302 -4.17 5.13 -15.40
CA VAL A 302 -5.55 5.62 -15.30
C VAL A 302 -6.07 5.32 -13.91
N LEU A 303 -6.58 6.35 -13.24
CA LEU A 303 -7.36 6.17 -12.02
C LEU A 303 -8.83 6.07 -12.37
N TRP A 304 -9.48 5.06 -11.81
CA TRP A 304 -10.91 4.86 -11.84
C TRP A 304 -11.50 5.08 -10.45
N GLN A 305 -12.73 5.58 -10.42
CA GLN A 305 -13.54 5.69 -9.22
C GLN A 305 -14.83 4.89 -9.37
N THR A 306 -15.25 4.26 -8.28
CA THR A 306 -16.59 3.72 -8.11
C THR A 306 -17.31 4.39 -6.94
N GLN A 307 -18.62 4.50 -7.04
CA GLN A 307 -19.53 5.01 -5.99
C GLN A 307 -20.65 4.00 -5.66
N ASP A 308 -20.56 2.79 -6.21
CA ASP A 308 -21.57 1.74 -6.10
C ASP A 308 -20.97 0.36 -5.81
N GLY A 309 -19.83 0.33 -5.12
CA GLY A 309 -19.21 -0.92 -4.63
C GLY A 309 -18.42 -1.66 -5.70
N GLY A 310 -18.05 -0.96 -6.78
CA GLY A 310 -17.29 -1.50 -7.89
C GLY A 310 -18.14 -2.06 -9.02
N ILE A 311 -19.46 -1.85 -9.03
CA ILE A 311 -20.34 -2.28 -10.13
C ILE A 311 -20.04 -1.45 -11.39
N HIS A 312 -19.89 -0.13 -11.22
CA HIS A 312 -19.49 0.77 -12.30
C HIS A 312 -18.24 1.56 -11.91
N TRP A 313 -17.37 1.74 -12.91
CA TRP A 313 -16.11 2.46 -12.79
C TRP A 313 -16.07 3.60 -13.79
N GLN A 314 -15.73 4.79 -13.30
CA GLN A 314 -15.56 5.99 -14.12
C GLN A 314 -14.10 6.47 -14.07
N PRO A 315 -13.47 6.78 -15.21
CA PRO A 315 -12.12 7.32 -15.20
C PRO A 315 -12.13 8.72 -14.57
N MET A 316 -11.18 8.98 -13.68
CA MET A 316 -10.96 10.30 -13.11
C MET A 316 -10.00 11.09 -14.00
N GLU A 317 -10.37 12.33 -14.34
CA GLU A 317 -9.43 13.26 -14.96
C GLU A 317 -8.46 13.78 -13.91
N TRP A 318 -7.16 13.58 -14.14
CA TRP A 318 -6.10 14.08 -13.27
C TRP A 318 -5.17 15.05 -14.00
N PRO A 319 -4.63 16.09 -13.34
CA PRO A 319 -3.78 17.11 -13.94
C PRO A 319 -2.30 16.69 -14.06
N ILE A 320 -2.01 15.40 -14.17
CA ILE A 320 -0.64 14.95 -14.45
C ILE A 320 -0.22 15.51 -15.81
N ASP A 321 0.92 16.20 -15.87
CA ASP A 321 1.58 16.53 -17.15
C ASP A 321 1.63 15.23 -17.98
N PRO A 322 1.11 15.22 -19.22
CA PRO A 322 1.21 14.07 -20.11
C PRO A 322 2.61 13.44 -20.12
N LYS A 323 3.69 14.22 -19.93
CA LYS A 323 5.08 13.74 -19.87
C LYS A 323 5.46 12.90 -18.65
N VAL A 324 4.68 12.90 -17.57
CA VAL A 324 4.84 12.03 -16.38
C VAL A 324 3.97 10.76 -16.51
N ARG A 325 3.05 10.75 -17.48
CA ARG A 325 2.20 9.58 -17.78
C ARG A 325 2.89 8.54 -18.65
N GLU A 326 4.07 8.84 -19.19
CA GLU A 326 4.53 8.27 -20.45
C GLU A 326 5.83 7.48 -20.30
N CYS A 327 5.73 6.16 -20.45
CA CYS A 327 6.85 5.23 -20.39
C CYS A 327 7.15 4.62 -21.79
N HIS A 328 8.39 4.71 -22.30
CA HIS A 328 8.76 4.30 -23.68
C HIS A 328 9.16 2.81 -23.79
N PRO A 329 8.73 2.08 -24.85
CA PRO A 329 8.71 0.60 -24.92
C PRO A 329 10.06 -0.10 -24.83
N ILE A 330 11.14 0.57 -25.21
CA ILE A 330 12.50 -0.02 -25.25
C ILE A 330 13.27 0.24 -23.94
N LYS A 331 12.80 1.19 -23.12
CA LYS A 331 13.47 1.62 -21.87
C LYS A 331 12.79 1.09 -20.60
N CYS A 332 11.52 0.71 -20.70
CA CYS A 332 10.73 0.22 -19.57
C CYS A 332 10.75 -1.32 -19.48
N PHE A 333 11.94 -1.90 -19.30
CA PHE A 333 12.03 -3.28 -18.80
C PHE A 333 11.59 -3.38 -17.32
N GLY A 334 11.48 -2.25 -16.60
CA GLY A 334 10.81 -2.14 -15.30
C GLY A 334 9.33 -1.81 -15.47
N ARG A 335 8.47 -2.62 -14.85
CA ARG A 335 7.00 -2.57 -14.97
C ARG A 335 6.48 -1.31 -14.26
N PRO A 336 5.80 -0.34 -14.91
CA PRO A 336 5.22 0.79 -14.20
C PRO A 336 4.35 0.29 -13.05
N ALA A 337 4.54 0.86 -11.88
CA ALA A 337 3.81 0.44 -10.69
C ALA A 337 3.37 1.71 -9.98
N GLY A 338 2.34 1.59 -9.15
CA GLY A 338 1.95 2.68 -8.28
C GLY A 338 1.35 2.14 -6.99
N ARG A 339 1.02 3.04 -6.07
CA ARG A 339 0.29 2.74 -4.84
C ARG A 339 -0.77 3.79 -4.60
N LEU A 340 -1.92 3.36 -4.11
CA LEU A 340 -2.94 4.23 -3.56
C LEU A 340 -2.83 4.22 -2.04
N VAL A 341 -2.78 5.40 -1.42
CA VAL A 341 -2.68 5.55 0.02
C VAL A 341 -3.73 6.57 0.47
N LEU A 342 -4.59 6.23 1.42
CA LEU A 342 -5.52 7.21 1.99
C LEU A 342 -4.94 7.80 3.26
N ASN A 343 -4.80 9.14 3.32
CA ASN A 343 -4.63 9.81 4.60
C ASN A 343 -6.01 9.95 5.25
N GLN A 344 -6.39 8.95 6.05
CA GLN A 344 -7.69 8.88 6.72
C GLN A 344 -8.02 10.11 7.56
N SER A 345 -7.01 10.81 8.11
CA SER A 345 -7.22 11.98 8.98
C SER A 345 -7.69 13.23 8.23
N ARG A 346 -7.32 13.34 6.96
CA ARG A 346 -7.65 14.48 6.09
C ARG A 346 -8.68 14.14 5.01
N GLY A 347 -8.80 12.85 4.68
CA GLY A 347 -9.63 12.36 3.56
C GLY A 347 -8.93 12.46 2.21
N ASP A 348 -7.61 12.71 2.20
CA ASP A 348 -6.85 12.91 0.97
C ASP A 348 -6.36 11.57 0.41
N LEU A 349 -6.59 11.32 -0.88
CA LEU A 349 -5.99 10.19 -1.61
C LEU A 349 -4.62 10.60 -2.12
N TRP A 350 -3.65 9.76 -1.81
CA TRP A 350 -2.28 9.84 -2.26
C TRP A 350 -2.02 8.77 -3.29
N VAL A 351 -1.31 9.16 -4.33
CA VAL A 351 -1.01 8.32 -5.48
C VAL A 351 0.48 8.39 -5.68
N VAL A 352 1.13 7.27 -5.45
CA VAL A 352 2.57 7.12 -5.67
C VAL A 352 2.74 6.45 -7.01
N LEU A 353 3.41 7.10 -7.96
CA LEU A 353 3.73 6.51 -9.26
C LEU A 353 5.24 6.25 -9.33
N TYR A 354 5.59 5.00 -9.59
CA TYR A 354 6.96 4.58 -9.83
C TYR A 354 7.22 4.60 -11.33
N ASP A 355 8.17 5.42 -11.74
CA ASP A 355 8.74 5.35 -13.07
C ASP A 355 10.05 4.55 -13.01
N PHE A 356 10.24 3.67 -13.98
CA PHE A 356 11.45 2.86 -14.14
C PHE A 356 12.35 3.41 -15.26
N ASP A 357 12.05 4.58 -15.82
CA ASP A 357 12.82 5.13 -16.92
C ASP A 357 14.28 5.43 -16.54
N TYR A 358 15.16 4.66 -17.16
CA TYR A 358 16.59 4.92 -17.20
C TYR A 358 16.89 5.94 -18.33
N PRO A 359 17.69 7.01 -18.12
CA PRO A 359 18.36 7.49 -16.90
C PRO A 359 17.58 8.61 -16.18
N LEU A 360 16.32 8.82 -16.54
CA LEU A 360 15.48 9.91 -16.04
C LEU A 360 14.30 9.29 -15.30
N LEU A 361 14.53 8.87 -14.05
CA LEU A 361 13.43 8.42 -13.21
C LEU A 361 12.51 9.62 -12.98
N ARG A 362 11.29 9.56 -13.53
CA ARG A 362 10.23 10.55 -13.32
C ARG A 362 9.09 9.90 -12.54
N GLY A 363 9.42 9.36 -11.36
CA GLY A 363 8.39 9.01 -10.36
C GLY A 363 7.84 10.28 -9.74
N GLY A 364 6.58 10.23 -9.30
CA GLY A 364 5.91 11.37 -8.68
C GLY A 364 4.96 10.91 -7.58
N ILE A 365 4.94 11.65 -6.47
CA ILE A 365 3.92 11.50 -5.42
C ILE A 365 2.91 12.60 -5.61
N MET A 366 1.64 12.22 -5.76
CA MET A 366 0.55 13.15 -5.90
C MET A 366 -0.43 13.03 -4.76
N ARG A 367 -1.06 14.14 -4.43
CA ARG A 367 -2.12 14.23 -3.42
C ARG A 367 -3.37 14.86 -4.02
N SER A 368 -4.53 14.31 -3.70
CA SER A 368 -5.81 14.97 -3.92
C SER A 368 -6.03 16.05 -2.86
N THR A 369 -6.44 17.26 -3.25
CA THR A 369 -6.79 18.33 -2.31
C THR A 369 -8.31 18.41 -2.03
N SER A 370 -9.12 17.54 -2.64
CA SER A 370 -10.59 17.64 -2.56
C SER A 370 -11.39 16.34 -2.69
N ILE A 371 -10.82 15.17 -2.36
CA ILE A 371 -11.64 13.95 -2.36
C ILE A 371 -12.71 14.03 -1.26
N ASN A 372 -13.95 13.89 -1.73
CA ASN A 372 -15.25 13.88 -1.05
C ASN A 372 -15.25 14.15 0.48
N PRO A 373 -15.93 15.20 0.98
CA PRO A 373 -16.05 15.45 2.42
C PRO A 373 -16.63 14.28 3.23
N LEU A 374 -17.28 13.28 2.61
CA LEU A 374 -17.73 12.05 3.28
C LEU A 374 -16.60 11.17 3.84
N ALA A 375 -15.42 11.13 3.22
CA ALA A 375 -14.24 10.47 3.79
C ALA A 375 -13.81 11.12 5.12
N ARG A 376 -14.10 12.42 5.32
CA ARG A 376 -13.86 13.12 6.59
C ARG A 376 -14.79 12.64 7.72
N TYR A 377 -15.98 12.14 7.40
CA TYR A 377 -16.99 11.76 8.41
C TYR A 377 -16.84 10.33 8.96
N LEU A 378 -15.98 9.49 8.37
CA LEU A 378 -15.66 8.16 8.91
C LEU A 378 -14.69 8.19 10.12
N THR A 379 -14.24 9.39 10.55
CA THR A 379 -13.26 9.56 11.63
C THR A 379 -13.92 9.79 12.99
N THR A 380 -14.28 8.71 13.70
CA THR A 380 -14.52 8.77 15.16
C THR A 380 -13.23 8.64 15.97
N TRP A 381 -12.10 8.37 15.32
CA TRP A 381 -10.77 8.42 15.93
C TRP A 381 -10.31 9.88 15.99
N GLY A 382 -10.24 10.43 17.21
CA GLY A 382 -9.83 11.83 17.43
C GLY A 382 -8.53 12.15 16.70
N ARG A 383 -8.44 13.35 16.11
CA ARG A 383 -7.23 13.83 15.43
C ARG A 383 -6.02 13.64 16.33
N VAL A 384 -5.15 12.68 15.99
CA VAL A 384 -3.85 12.54 16.64
C VAL A 384 -3.01 13.75 16.20
N LYS A 385 -2.96 14.78 17.04
CA LYS A 385 -2.03 15.89 16.84
C LYS A 385 -0.62 15.35 16.99
N CYS A 386 0.23 15.57 15.99
CA CYS A 386 1.65 15.33 16.12
C CYS A 386 2.17 16.12 17.32
N GLN A 387 2.80 15.44 18.28
CA GLN A 387 3.64 16.15 19.23
C GLN A 387 4.88 16.55 18.45
N LYS A 388 5.07 17.87 18.26
CA LYS A 388 6.31 18.38 17.66
C LYS A 388 7.49 17.76 18.43
N PRO A 389 8.38 17.02 17.77
CA PRO A 389 9.54 16.51 18.46
C PRO A 389 10.39 17.67 18.96
N VAL A 390 11.01 17.46 20.12
CA VAL A 390 11.92 18.42 20.73
C VAL A 390 13.28 18.17 20.12
N PHE A 391 13.60 18.89 19.05
CA PHE A 391 14.94 18.88 18.48
C PHE A 391 15.94 19.38 19.52
N SER A 392 16.78 18.49 20.04
CA SER A 392 18.01 18.94 20.68
C SER A 392 18.93 19.44 19.58
N GLU A 393 19.20 20.74 19.55
CA GLU A 393 20.30 21.27 18.73
C GLU A 393 21.55 20.46 19.07
N LYS A 394 22.08 19.72 18.09
CA LYS A 394 23.42 19.11 18.19
C LYS A 394 24.41 20.27 18.29
N THR A 395 24.72 20.71 19.51
CA THR A 395 25.86 21.58 19.77
C THR A 395 27.12 20.77 19.43
N GLY A 396 27.81 21.18 18.37
CA GLY A 396 29.06 20.57 17.94
C GLY A 396 30.11 20.59 19.05
N PHE A 397 30.84 19.48 19.14
CA PHE A 397 32.14 19.40 19.80
C PHE A 397 33.15 18.85 18.81
#